data_AF-A0A1G8D7D1-F1
#
_entry.id   AF-A0A1G8D7D1-F1
#
_cell.length_a   1.000
_cell.length_b   1.000
_cell.length_c   1.000
_cell.angle_alpha   90.00
_cell.angle_beta   90.00
_cell.angle_gamma   90.00
#
_symmetry.space_group_name_H-M   'P 1'
#
loop_
_entity.id
_entity.type
_entity.pdbx_description
1 polymer ?
#
loop_
_entity_poly.entity_id
_entity_poly.type
_entity_poly.pdbx_seq_one_letter_code
_entity_poly.pdbx_strand_id
1 'polypeptide(L)' 'MSERDEFLRGGMVPVVCDCGNLVLVKKNSPQHTSVQWLSDTRDCPELCGRRAALVPTCLRLRDSIEKAVRDGTLEVADG' A
#
# COMPACT_ATOMS: atom_id res chain seq x y z
N MET A 1 -3.26 -9.74 24.11
CA MET A 1 -3.63 -9.40 22.71
C MET A 1 -2.62 -10.13 21.83
N SER A 2 -3.07 -11.07 20.99
CA SER A 2 -2.25 -12.18 20.49
C SER A 2 -1.21 -11.76 19.44
N GLU A 3 0.00 -12.30 19.57
CA GLU A 3 1.08 -12.31 18.57
C GLU A 3 0.59 -12.63 17.16
N ARG A 4 -0.46 -13.46 16.99
CA ARG A 4 -1.05 -13.75 15.68
C ARG A 4 -1.67 -12.54 14.97
N ASP A 5 -2.25 -11.58 15.69
CA ASP A 5 -2.77 -10.35 15.09
C ASP A 5 -1.60 -9.43 14.69
N GLU A 6 -0.53 -9.40 15.49
CA GLU A 6 0.73 -8.74 15.14
C GLU A 6 1.47 -9.46 14.00
N PHE A 7 1.36 -10.77 13.82
CA PHE A 7 1.96 -11.46 12.66
C PHE A 7 1.11 -11.32 11.39
N LEU A 8 -0.22 -11.32 11.51
CA LEU A 8 -1.15 -11.19 10.38
C LEU A 8 -1.33 -9.73 9.93
N ARG A 9 -1.18 -8.76 10.85
CA ARG A 9 -1.22 -7.31 10.56
C ARG A 9 0.16 -6.63 10.57
N GLY A 10 1.15 -7.16 11.27
CA GLY A 10 2.42 -6.46 11.61
C GLY A 10 3.38 -6.37 10.44
N GLY A 11 3.07 -5.44 9.57
CA GLY A 11 3.90 -5.01 8.47
C GLY A 11 3.08 -4.45 7.32
N MET A 12 1.76 -4.74 7.29
CA MET A 12 0.84 -4.06 6.37
C MET A 12 0.27 -2.83 7.06
N VAL A 13 0.79 -1.67 6.67
CA VAL A 13 0.36 -0.38 7.18
C VAL A 13 -0.76 0.16 6.30
N PRO A 14 -1.88 0.62 6.88
CA PRO A 14 -2.92 1.30 6.12
C PRO A 14 -2.43 2.67 5.64
N VAL A 15 -2.37 2.83 4.33
CA VAL A 15 -2.06 4.10 3.67
C VAL A 15 -3.31 4.56 2.93
N VAL A 16 -3.79 5.75 3.29
CA VAL A 16 -4.85 6.43 2.55
C VAL A 16 -4.21 7.05 1.32
N CYS A 17 -4.61 6.60 0.14
CA CYS A 17 -4.27 7.27 -1.10
C CYS A 17 -4.93 8.64 -1.13
N ASP A 18 -4.24 9.63 -1.70
CA ASP A 18 -4.79 10.96 -1.98
C ASP A 18 -6.06 10.92 -2.87
N CYS A 19 -6.26 9.81 -3.56
CA CYS A 19 -7.47 9.49 -4.31
C CYS A 19 -8.69 9.09 -3.45
N GLY A 20 -8.56 9.06 -2.11
CA GLY A 20 -9.62 8.68 -1.17
C GLY A 20 -9.72 7.17 -0.89
N ASN A 21 -8.95 6.33 -1.59
CA ASN A 21 -8.96 4.88 -1.37
C ASN A 21 -8.03 4.48 -0.22
N LEU A 22 -8.52 3.58 0.63
CA LEU A 22 -7.73 2.93 1.67
C LEU A 22 -7.04 1.69 1.10
N VAL A 23 -5.71 1.63 1.23
CA VAL A 23 -4.94 0.45 0.84
C VAL A 23 -4.00 0.03 1.95
N LEU A 24 -3.72 -1.27 2.02
CA LEU A 24 -2.70 -1.81 2.91
C LEU A 24 -1.40 -1.96 2.14
N VAL A 25 -0.32 -1.47 2.72
CA VAL A 25 1.00 -1.50 2.09
C VAL A 25 1.97 -2.18 3.03
N LYS A 26 2.72 -3.15 2.51
CA LYS A 26 3.81 -3.79 3.23
C LYS A 26 5.07 -3.77 2.40
N LYS A 27 6.16 -3.30 2.98
CA LYS A 27 7.45 -3.33 2.33
C LYS A 27 8.22 -4.55 2.81
N ASN A 28 8.24 -5.58 1.97
CA ASN A 28 8.97 -6.82 2.24
C ASN A 28 10.47 -6.66 1.94
N SER A 29 10.85 -5.71 1.08
CA SER A 29 12.24 -5.34 0.81
C SER A 29 12.28 -3.93 0.20
N PRO A 30 13.46 -3.27 0.06
CA PRO A 30 13.56 -1.96 -0.59
C PRO A 30 12.96 -1.94 -2.00
N GLN A 31 13.09 -3.06 -2.71
CA GLN A 31 12.64 -3.26 -4.09
C GLN A 31 11.26 -3.93 -4.18
N HIS A 32 10.83 -4.65 -3.13
CA HIS A 32 9.59 -5.42 -3.10
C HIS A 32 8.56 -4.81 -2.14
N THR A 33 7.52 -4.22 -2.71
CA THR A 33 6.39 -3.65 -1.97
C THR A 33 5.12 -4.40 -2.33
N SER A 34 4.46 -4.99 -1.33
CA SER A 34 3.13 -5.58 -1.45
C SER A 34 2.09 -4.50 -1.21
N VAL A 35 1.20 -4.29 -2.17
CA VAL A 35 0.08 -3.37 -2.08
C VAL A 35 -1.21 -4.18 -2.17
N GLN A 36 -2.11 -3.96 -1.22
CA GLN A 36 -3.37 -4.68 -1.13
C GLN A 36 -4.51 -3.65 -1.04
N TRP A 37 -5.38 -3.66 -2.04
CA TRP A 37 -6.51 -2.75 -2.11
C TRP A 37 -7.65 -3.28 -1.25
N LEU A 38 -8.08 -2.48 -0.27
CA LEU A 38 -9.25 -2.80 0.55
C LEU A 38 -10.56 -2.30 -0.08
N SER A 39 -10.47 -1.44 -1.09
CA SER A 39 -11.60 -0.83 -1.77
C SER A 39 -11.37 -0.81 -3.28
N ASP A 40 -12.46 -0.64 -4.01
CA ASP A 40 -12.44 -0.60 -5.45
C ASP A 40 -11.62 0.57 -5.99
N THR A 41 -10.71 0.27 -6.92
CA THR A 41 -9.92 1.26 -7.64
C THR A 41 -10.71 2.09 -8.66
N ARG A 42 -12.01 1.80 -8.79
CA ARG A 42 -12.93 2.44 -9.76
C ARG A 42 -13.08 3.94 -9.54
N ASP A 43 -12.98 4.38 -8.28
CA ASP A 43 -13.06 5.80 -7.91
C ASP A 43 -11.78 6.58 -8.24
N CYS A 44 -10.66 5.87 -8.47
CA CYS A 44 -9.40 6.53 -8.77
C CYS A 44 -9.34 6.94 -10.25
N PRO A 45 -9.24 8.23 -10.59
CA PRO A 45 -9.25 8.69 -11.98
C PRO A 45 -8.06 8.18 -12.80
N GLU A 46 -6.92 7.91 -12.14
CA GLU A 46 -5.68 7.38 -12.75
C GLU A 46 -5.79 5.90 -13.16
N LEU A 47 -6.68 5.16 -12.49
CA LEU A 47 -6.95 3.74 -12.69
C LEU A 47 -8.24 3.53 -13.49
N CYS A 48 -9.18 4.49 -13.42
CA CYS A 48 -10.38 4.53 -14.23
C CYS A 48 -10.00 4.55 -15.72
N GLY A 49 -10.31 3.45 -16.43
CA GLY A 49 -9.98 3.28 -17.85
C GLY A 49 -8.65 2.56 -18.12
N ARG A 50 -7.82 2.32 -17.10
CA ARG A 50 -6.58 1.55 -17.24
C ARG A 50 -6.84 0.08 -16.87
N ARG A 51 -7.13 -0.76 -17.88
CA ARG A 51 -7.07 -2.23 -17.72
C ARG A 51 -5.61 -2.67 -17.66
N ALA A 52 -4.95 -2.43 -16.53
CA ALA A 52 -3.63 -2.97 -16.29
C ALA A 52 -3.76 -4.47 -16.02
N ALA A 53 -3.04 -5.30 -16.78
CA ALA A 53 -2.88 -6.72 -16.46
C ALA A 53 -2.07 -6.95 -15.16
N LEU A 54 -1.40 -5.91 -14.67
CA LEU A 54 -0.66 -5.85 -13.42
C LEU A 54 -1.49 -5.16 -12.33
N VAL A 55 -1.14 -5.43 -11.07
CA VAL A 55 -1.80 -4.85 -9.89
C VAL A 55 -1.94 -3.33 -10.07
N PRO A 56 -3.18 -2.80 -10.12
CA PRO A 56 -3.42 -1.39 -10.37
C PRO A 56 -2.76 -0.57 -9.25
N THR A 57 -1.81 0.28 -9.58
CA THR A 57 -1.15 1.19 -8.65
C THR A 57 -1.10 2.57 -9.29
N CYS A 58 -1.67 3.58 -8.63
CA CYS A 58 -1.63 4.96 -9.12
C CYS A 58 -0.34 5.65 -8.65
N LEU A 59 0.09 6.67 -9.37
CA LEU A 59 1.30 7.43 -9.02
C LEU A 59 1.15 8.12 -7.65
N ARG A 60 -0.05 8.59 -7.33
CA ARG A 60 -0.41 9.20 -6.03
C ARG A 60 -0.21 8.23 -4.87
N LEU A 61 -0.59 6.97 -5.07
CA LEU A 61 -0.37 5.94 -4.06
C LEU A 61 1.12 5.67 -3.87
N ARG A 62 1.89 5.57 -4.97
CA ARG A 62 3.34 5.36 -4.86
C ARG A 62 4.03 6.48 -4.09
N ASP A 63 3.64 7.74 -4.35
CA ASP A 63 4.12 8.90 -3.59
C ASP A 63 3.72 8.82 -2.11
N SER A 64 2.47 8.45 -1.80
CA SER A 64 2.03 8.25 -0.41
C SER A 64 2.82 7.15 0.30
N ILE A 65 3.16 6.06 -0.39
CA ILE A 65 4.00 4.99 0.14
C ILE A 65 5.42 5.48 0.39
N GLU A 66 6.04 6.17 -0.58
CA GLU A 66 7.38 6.74 -0.40
C GLU A 66 7.42 7.74 0.74
N LYS A 67 6.37 8.55 0.90
CA LYS A 67 6.22 9.46 2.02
C LYS A 67 6.09 8.72 3.35
N ALA A 68 5.27 7.67 3.42
CA ALA A 68 5.13 6.85 4.62
C ALA A 68 6.45 6.15 5.01
N VAL A 69 7.25 5.71 4.03
CA VAL A 69 8.60 5.17 4.27
C VAL A 69 9.53 6.25 4.81
N ARG A 70 9.54 7.44 4.19
CA ARG A 70 10.38 8.57 4.63
C ARG A 70 10.00 9.08 6.01
N ASP A 71 8.71 9.05 6.34
CA ASP A 71 8.16 9.42 7.63
C ASP A 71 8.45 8.38 8.73
N GLY A 72 8.85 7.16 8.34
CA GLY A 72 9.05 6.04 9.26
C GLY A 72 7.76 5.30 9.64
N THR A 73 6.61 5.76 9.14
CA THR A 73 5.31 5.08 9.28
C THR A 73 5.30 3.71 8.57
N LEU A 74 6.06 3.55 7.48
CA LEU A 74 6.20 2.28 6.76
C LEU A 74 7.58 1.67 6.98
N GLU A 75 7.68 0.68 7.85
CA GLU A 75 8.93 -0.04 8.10
C GLU A 75 9.22 -1.01 6.95
N VAL A 76 10.48 -1.01 6.49
CA VAL A 76 10.97 -2.00 5.53
C VAL A 76 11.40 -3.21 6.31
N ALA A 77 10.75 -4.35 6.08
CA ALA A 77 11.23 -5.63 6.58
C ALA A 77 12.56 -5.92 5.86
N ASP A 78 13.67 -5.53 6.47
CA ASP A 78 15.00 -5.96 6.05
C ASP A 78 15.16 -7.38 6.59
N GLY A 79 15.04 -8.36 5.70
CA GLY A 79 15.17 -9.79 6.02
C GLY A 79 16.63 -10.22 6.08
#